data_AF-A0A656JQ66-F1
#
_entry.id   AF-A0A656JQ66-F1
#
_cell.length_a   1.000
_cell.length_b   1.000
_cell.length_c   1.000
_cell.angle_alpha   90.00
_cell.angle_beta   90.00
_cell.angle_gamma   90.00
#
_symmetry.space_group_name_H-M   'P 1'
#
loop_
_entity.id
_entity.type
_entity.pdbx_description
1 polymer ?
#
loop_
_entity_poly.entity_id
_entity_poly.type
_entity_poly.pdbx_seq_one_letter_code
_entity_poly.pdbx_strand_id
1 'polypeptide(L)' 'AALGLFGALLSSGAQAEGKISIAQQFGIGYLILDVVRDQKLIEKHGKEQGLDIKVDWNSISGATAMNEALLAGALDVVSA' A
#
# COMPACT_ATOMS: atom_id res chain seq x y z
N ALA A 1 44.75 -5.99 -22.55
CA ALA A 1 43.57 -6.82 -22.25
C ALA A 1 42.71 -6.06 -21.24
N ALA A 2 41.64 -5.42 -21.71
CA ALA A 2 40.74 -4.59 -20.90
C ALA A 2 39.49 -5.41 -20.59
N LEU A 3 39.39 -5.91 -19.36
CA LEU A 3 38.24 -6.68 -18.86
C LEU A 3 38.10 -6.36 -17.37
N GLY A 4 37.31 -5.36 -17.03
CA GLY A 4 37.15 -4.97 -15.63
C GLY A 4 35.94 -4.11 -15.31
N LEU A 5 34.96 -3.96 -16.21
CA LEU A 5 33.85 -3.01 -15.99
C LEU A 5 32.51 -3.54 -16.52
N PHE A 6 32.05 -4.70 -16.03
CA PHE A 6 30.73 -5.25 -16.38
C PHE A 6 29.81 -5.52 -15.17
N GLY A 7 30.21 -5.13 -13.96
CA GLY A 7 29.49 -5.49 -12.72
C GLY A 7 28.37 -4.55 -12.26
N ALA A 8 28.14 -3.41 -12.91
CA ALA A 8 27.32 -2.33 -12.32
C ALA A 8 25.86 -2.23 -12.80
N LEU A 9 25.39 -3.13 -13.69
CA LEU A 9 24.08 -2.96 -14.35
C LEU A 9 22.92 -3.75 -13.73
N LEU A 10 23.12 -4.45 -12.61
CA LEU A 10 22.05 -5.18 -11.92
C LEU A 10 21.62 -4.44 -10.64
N SER A 11 21.27 -3.16 -10.77
CA SER A 11 20.40 -2.54 -9.76
C SER A 11 18.99 -3.05 -10.01
N SER A 12 18.62 -4.17 -9.38
CA SER A 12 17.21 -4.58 -9.27
C SER A 12 16.44 -3.39 -8.71
N GLY A 13 15.60 -2.77 -9.54
CA GLY A 13 14.67 -1.74 -9.09
C GLY A 13 13.88 -2.29 -7.90
N ALA A 14 13.84 -1.56 -6.79
CA ALA A 14 13.10 -1.96 -5.62
C ALA A 14 11.61 -2.07 -5.98
N GLN A 15 11.10 -3.31 -6.09
CA GLN A 15 9.71 -3.64 -6.42
C GLN A 15 8.81 -3.54 -5.17
N ALA A 16 8.88 -2.43 -4.44
CA ALA A 16 8.05 -2.20 -3.25
C ALA A 16 6.83 -1.30 -3.53
N GLU A 17 6.81 -0.59 -4.65
CA GLU A 17 5.86 0.52 -4.93
C GLU A 17 4.46 0.07 -5.41
N GLY A 18 4.13 -1.22 -5.30
CA GLY A 18 2.91 -1.80 -5.85
C GLY A 18 1.89 -2.30 -4.84
N LYS A 19 2.11 -2.16 -3.53
CA LYS A 19 1.19 -2.64 -2.51
C LYS A 19 0.93 -1.59 -1.44
N ILE A 20 -0.33 -1.43 -1.07
CA ILE A 20 -0.77 -0.56 0.03
C ILE A 20 -1.73 -1.33 0.93
N SER A 21 -1.51 -1.25 2.23
CA SER A 21 -2.29 -1.93 3.27
C SER A 21 -3.10 -0.90 4.05
N ILE A 22 -4.42 -1.00 3.97
CA ILE A 22 -5.36 -0.04 4.56
C ILE A 22 -6.15 -0.73 5.66
N ALA A 23 -6.17 -0.16 6.86
CA ALA A 23 -7.04 -0.64 7.94
C ALA A 23 -8.21 0.29 8.22
N GLN A 24 -9.35 -0.32 8.53
CA GLN A 24 -10.56 0.36 8.97
C GLN A 24 -11.32 -0.42 10.06
N GLN A 25 -12.12 0.29 10.85
CA GLN A 25 -13.10 -0.32 11.75
C GLN A 25 -14.49 -0.36 11.06
N PHE A 26 -15.44 -1.10 11.63
CA PHE A 26 -16.85 -0.95 11.28
C PHE A 26 -17.41 0.36 11.84
N GLY A 27 -18.15 1.08 11.00
CA GLY A 27 -18.87 2.29 11.43
C GLY A 27 -19.15 3.23 10.26
N ILE A 28 -20.09 4.16 10.47
CA ILE A 28 -20.48 5.15 9.45
C ILE A 28 -19.31 6.01 8.99
N GLY A 29 -18.34 6.28 9.89
CA GLY A 29 -17.13 7.06 9.56
C GLY A 29 -16.26 6.43 8.46
N TYR A 30 -16.40 5.13 8.22
CA TYR A 30 -15.59 4.39 7.24
C TYR A 30 -16.30 4.19 5.90
N LEU A 31 -17.53 4.68 5.73
CA LEU A 31 -18.28 4.50 4.47
C LEU A 31 -17.53 5.04 3.25
N ILE A 32 -16.74 6.11 3.41
CA ILE A 32 -15.94 6.65 2.30
C ILE A 32 -14.91 5.62 1.84
N LEU A 33 -14.26 4.93 2.78
CA LEU A 33 -13.30 3.87 2.46
C LEU A 33 -14.00 2.65 1.84
N ASP A 34 -15.23 2.35 2.28
CA ASP A 34 -16.04 1.32 1.64
C ASP A 34 -16.36 1.65 0.18
N VAL A 35 -16.71 2.90 -0.13
CA VAL A 35 -16.94 3.37 -1.50
C VAL A 35 -15.64 3.32 -2.33
N VAL A 36 -14.53 3.77 -1.76
CA VAL A 36 -13.20 3.72 -2.41
C VAL A 36 -12.83 2.28 -2.77
N ARG A 37 -13.06 1.34 -1.84
CA ARG A 37 -12.83 -0.10 -2.02
C ARG A 37 -13.74 -0.69 -3.08
N ASP A 38 -15.04 -0.45 -2.97
CA ASP A 38 -16.05 -1.04 -3.85
C ASP A 38 -15.84 -0.61 -5.31
N GLN A 39 -15.53 0.68 -5.51
CA GLN A 39 -15.24 1.23 -6.83
C GLN A 39 -13.78 1.06 -7.29
N LYS A 40 -12.93 0.42 -6.47
CA LYS A 40 -11.50 0.18 -6.73
C LYS A 40 -10.76 1.45 -7.17
N LEU A 41 -11.03 2.56 -6.50
CA LEU A 41 -10.58 3.88 -6.95
C LEU A 41 -9.06 4.01 -6.88
N ILE A 42 -8.42 3.40 -5.88
CA ILE A 42 -6.97 3.45 -5.72
C ILE A 42 -6.29 2.73 -6.87
N GLU A 43 -6.73 1.50 -7.18
CA GLU A 43 -6.18 0.70 -8.27
C GLU A 43 -6.45 1.35 -9.63
N LYS A 44 -7.65 1.89 -9.82
CA LYS A 44 -8.03 2.61 -11.05
C LYS A 44 -7.11 3.79 -11.29
N HIS A 45 -6.95 4.67 -10.30
CA HIS A 45 -6.11 5.87 -10.45
C HIS A 45 -4.61 5.56 -10.45
N GLY A 46 -4.18 4.49 -9.77
CA GLY A 46 -2.83 3.95 -9.89
C GLY A 46 -2.52 3.58 -11.33
N LYS A 47 -3.41 2.80 -11.96
CA LYS A 47 -3.24 2.39 -13.37
C LYS A 47 -3.23 3.57 -14.33
N GLU A 48 -4.06 4.58 -14.11
CA GLU A 48 -4.06 5.83 -14.89
C GLU A 48 -2.72 6.56 -14.79
N GLN A 49 -1.99 6.40 -13.68
CA GLN A 49 -0.64 6.93 -13.45
C GLN A 49 0.48 5.95 -13.87
N GLY A 50 0.15 4.80 -14.46
CA GLY A 50 1.12 3.78 -14.85
C GLY A 50 1.63 2.92 -13.69
N LEU A 51 1.01 2.99 -12.52
CA LEU A 51 1.33 2.19 -11.33
C LEU A 51 0.38 0.99 -11.22
N ASP A 52 0.93 -0.20 -11.00
CA ASP A 52 0.11 -1.37 -10.66
C ASP A 52 0.02 -1.50 -9.15
N ILE A 53 -1.09 -1.00 -8.59
CA ILE A 53 -1.32 -0.95 -7.14
C ILE A 53 -2.27 -2.08 -6.73
N LYS A 54 -1.85 -2.87 -5.75
CA LYS A 54 -2.66 -3.83 -5.02
C LYS A 54 -3.01 -3.25 -3.65
N VAL A 55 -4.30 -3.23 -3.32
CA VAL A 55 -4.77 -2.78 -2.01
C VAL A 55 -5.15 -4.00 -1.14
N ASP A 56 -4.48 -4.13 0.00
CA ASP A 56 -4.84 -5.11 1.04
C ASP A 56 -5.70 -4.41 2.10
N TRP A 57 -6.95 -4.85 2.27
CA TRP A 57 -7.89 -4.27 3.22
C TRP A 57 -7.95 -5.08 4.51
N ASN A 58 -7.64 -4.44 5.63
CA ASN A 58 -7.66 -5.04 6.96
C ASN A 58 -8.78 -4.45 7.81
N SER A 59 -9.44 -5.29 8.61
CA SER A 59 -10.34 -4.82 9.67
C SER A 59 -9.70 -5.07 11.01
N ILE A 60 -9.42 -3.99 11.74
CA ILE A 60 -8.76 -4.04 13.05
C ILE A 60 -9.66 -3.33 14.05
N SER A 61 -9.91 -3.99 15.17
CA SER A 61 -10.64 -3.41 16.28
C SER A 61 -9.69 -2.70 17.25
N GLY A 62 -10.05 -1.49 17.64
CA GLY A 62 -9.32 -0.72 18.65
C GLY A 62 -8.19 0.13 18.09
N ALA A 63 -8.21 1.41 18.46
CA ALA A 63 -7.26 2.42 17.97
C ALA A 63 -5.80 2.09 18.31
N THR A 64 -5.53 1.46 19.47
CA THR A 64 -4.17 1.07 19.88
C THR A 64 -3.55 0.10 18.89
N ALA A 65 -4.26 -0.97 18.50
CA ALA A 65 -3.77 -1.97 17.57
C ALA A 65 -3.52 -1.38 16.17
N MET A 66 -4.39 -0.46 15.72
CA MET A 66 -4.18 0.25 14.45
C MET A 66 -2.93 1.14 14.48
N ASN A 67 -2.72 1.88 15.57
CA ASN A 67 -1.54 2.74 15.72
C ASN A 67 -0.25 1.92 15.81
N GLU A 68 -0.25 0.83 16.56
CA GLU A 68 0.91 -0.06 16.66
C GLU A 68 1.25 -0.69 15.30
N ALA A 69 0.25 -1.15 14.56
CA ALA A 69 0.44 -1.74 13.24
C ALA A 69 0.93 -0.70 12.20
N LEU A 70 0.46 0.54 12.28
CA LEU A 70 0.96 1.66 11.48
C LEU A 70 2.43 1.96 11.81
N LEU A 71 2.76 2.10 13.10
CA LEU A 71 4.13 2.38 13.56
C LEU A 71 5.11 1.26 13.22
N ALA A 72 4.63 0.01 13.19
CA ALA A 72 5.40 -1.16 12.80
C ALA A 72 5.56 -1.32 11.27
N GLY A 73 4.91 -0.47 10.46
CA GLY A 73 4.92 -0.57 8.99
C GLY A 73 4.12 -1.76 8.45
N ALA A 74 3.25 -2.36 9.27
CA ALA A 74 2.33 -3.42 8.83
C ALA A 74 1.08 -2.84 8.12
N LEU A 75 0.79 -1.55 8.36
CA LEU A 75 -0.22 -0.77 7.68
C LEU A 75 0.39 0.50 7.12
N ASP A 76 -0.11 0.94 5.97
CA ASP A 76 0.33 2.17 5.32
C ASP A 76 -0.65 3.32 5.59
N VAL A 77 -1.94 2.99 5.72
CA VAL A 77 -3.02 3.97 5.96
C VAL A 77 -3.98 3.43 7.02
N VAL A 78 -4.31 4.29 7.98
CA VAL A 78 -5.38 4.06 8.96
C VAL A 78 -6.33 5.24 8.94
N SER A 79 -7.61 4.96 9.13
CA SER A 79 -8.64 5.98 9.35
C SER A 79 -9.14 5.87 10.80
N ALA A 80 -9.36 6.99 11.45
CA ALA A 80 -9.93 7.10 12.79
C ALA A 80 -11.37 7.59 12.70
#